data_AF-A0A2U1A9A5-F1
#
_entry.id   AF-A0A2U1A9A5-F1
#
_cell.length_a   1.000
_cell.length_b   1.000
_cell.length_c   1.000
_cell.angle_alpha   90.00
_cell.angle_beta   90.00
_cell.angle_gamma   90.00
#
_symmetry.space_group_name_H-M   'P 1'
#
loop_
_entity.id
_entity.type
_entity.pdbx_description
1 polymer ?
#
loop_
_entity_poly.entity_id
_entity_poly.type
_entity_poly.pdbx_seq_one_letter_code
_entity_poly.pdbx_strand_id
1 'polypeptide(L)'
;MSRGLPFQVKMSIEKAIDSALLAVETYNKPATKFKSGGYIVLMTIAWTSLFHAIFFRKGIKPYYRQKNSSKFKKVDGEYWYWELQTCVDEYFKTENCAIRKNIEFFIPLRNKIEHKSFPEIDTDIFAECQSFLLNFDKILEKEFGERYCLRESLSFSLQMFPSPSNMRAAVVNSAKLKNVKDFIDTYRSAISTDILQSGEYAFKAFLIQVANHSSADAMPIQFYPFDKMSDAEKDKVQRIAALVKEKHITYSVANKGTLKPGAVVRRVQEALGNVKLTKNNKLIDKFNFDTHTRCWKKYAVRPDSKSEHPERTKAEYCIYDEPCEQYFYTEKWVELLIEKMSDETEFNSLFN
;
A
#
# COMPACT_ATOMS: atom_id res chain seq x y z
N MET A 1 21.95 -38.51 -28.34
CA MET A 1 21.35 -38.50 -26.98
C MET A 1 21.84 -37.25 -26.26
N SER A 2 20.96 -36.29 -25.96
CA SER A 2 21.35 -35.12 -25.19
C SER A 2 21.81 -35.58 -23.81
N ARG A 3 23.04 -35.27 -23.42
CA ARG A 3 23.52 -35.56 -22.05
C ARG A 3 22.55 -34.87 -21.09
N GLY A 4 21.97 -35.65 -20.17
CA GLY A 4 21.09 -35.10 -19.13
C GLY A 4 21.80 -34.04 -18.29
N LEU A 5 21.03 -33.18 -17.62
CA LEU A 5 21.60 -32.11 -16.79
C LEU A 5 22.56 -32.69 -15.72
N PRO A 6 23.68 -32.02 -15.41
CA PRO A 6 24.57 -32.42 -14.32
C PRO A 6 23.82 -32.54 -13.00
N PHE A 7 24.28 -33.43 -12.12
CA PHE A 7 23.62 -33.71 -10.83
C PHE A 7 23.37 -32.45 -9.99
N GLN A 8 24.39 -31.58 -9.85
CA GLN A 8 24.27 -30.32 -9.10
C GLN A 8 23.23 -29.37 -9.70
N VAL A 9 23.09 -29.37 -11.03
CA VAL A 9 22.10 -28.56 -11.74
C VAL A 9 20.70 -29.08 -11.44
N LYS A 10 20.47 -30.40 -11.53
CA LYS A 10 19.17 -31.02 -11.22
C LYS A 10 18.73 -30.71 -9.79
N MET A 11 19.60 -30.96 -8.81
CA MET A 11 19.31 -30.70 -7.39
C MET A 11 18.96 -29.23 -7.12
N SER A 12 19.64 -28.30 -7.80
CA SER A 12 19.37 -26.86 -7.65
C SER A 12 18.05 -26.45 -8.30
N ILE A 13 17.69 -27.04 -9.44
CA ILE A 13 16.40 -26.81 -10.11
C ILE A 13 15.25 -27.37 -9.28
N GLU A 14 15.35 -28.61 -8.81
CA GLU A 14 14.34 -29.25 -7.96
C GLU A 14 14.06 -28.38 -6.73
N LYS A 15 15.13 -27.96 -6.03
CA LYS A 15 15.03 -27.01 -4.91
C LYS A 15 14.36 -25.70 -5.31
N ALA A 16 14.70 -25.15 -6.48
CA ALA A 16 14.13 -23.89 -6.95
C ALA A 16 12.62 -24.01 -7.19
N ILE A 17 12.19 -25.08 -7.88
CA ILE A 17 10.79 -25.36 -8.21
C ILE A 17 9.99 -25.62 -6.94
N ASP A 18 10.46 -26.51 -6.07
CA ASP A 18 9.76 -26.87 -4.82
C ASP A 18 9.60 -25.65 -3.91
N SER A 19 10.64 -24.81 -3.81
CA SER A 19 10.58 -23.57 -3.02
C SER A 19 9.56 -22.58 -3.60
N ALA A 20 9.48 -22.46 -4.93
CA ALA A 20 8.53 -21.58 -5.59
C ALA A 20 7.08 -22.07 -5.42
N LEU A 21 6.84 -23.38 -5.57
CA LEU A 21 5.51 -23.98 -5.35
C LEU A 21 5.06 -23.80 -3.90
N LEU A 22 5.95 -24.05 -2.94
CA LEU A 22 5.66 -23.85 -1.52
C LEU A 22 5.39 -22.38 -1.19
N ALA A 23 6.08 -21.45 -1.88
CA ALA A 23 5.80 -20.03 -1.74
C ALA A 23 4.36 -19.72 -2.17
N VAL A 24 3.94 -20.19 -3.34
CA VAL A 24 2.58 -19.98 -3.86
C VAL A 24 1.53 -20.56 -2.92
N GLU A 25 1.75 -21.77 -2.41
CA GLU A 25 0.86 -22.38 -1.43
C GLU A 25 0.75 -21.52 -0.15
N THR A 26 1.88 -21.03 0.35
CA THR A 26 1.93 -20.18 1.54
C THR A 26 1.20 -18.85 1.33
N TYR A 27 1.35 -18.25 0.15
CA TYR A 27 0.69 -17.00 -0.19
C TYR A 27 -0.84 -17.13 -0.27
N ASN A 28 -1.31 -18.27 -0.79
CA ASN A 28 -2.74 -18.53 -0.98
C ASN A 28 -3.44 -19.11 0.26
N LYS A 29 -2.73 -19.39 1.36
CA LYS A 29 -3.34 -19.89 2.61
C LYS A 29 -4.15 -18.79 3.31
N PRO A 30 -5.50 -18.93 3.43
CA PRO A 30 -6.37 -17.85 3.90
C PRO A 30 -6.21 -17.53 5.40
N ALA A 31 -5.81 -18.49 6.22
CA ALA A 31 -5.71 -18.33 7.68
C ALA A 31 -4.36 -17.77 8.17
N THR A 32 -3.38 -17.62 7.28
CA THR A 32 -2.00 -17.24 7.66
C THR A 32 -1.80 -15.73 7.57
N LYS A 33 -1.54 -15.09 8.70
CA LYS A 33 -1.25 -13.64 8.78
C LYS A 33 0.11 -13.25 8.19
N PHE A 34 1.05 -14.20 8.11
CA PHE A 34 2.42 -14.00 7.59
C PHE A 34 2.58 -14.57 6.17
N LYS A 35 1.55 -14.45 5.32
CA LYS A 35 1.55 -15.07 4.00
C LYS A 35 2.53 -14.39 3.02
N SER A 36 2.56 -13.06 2.95
CA SER A 36 3.50 -12.33 2.09
C SER A 36 4.95 -12.49 2.55
N GLY A 37 5.20 -12.42 3.86
CA GLY A 37 6.52 -12.63 4.44
C GLY A 37 7.07 -14.02 4.12
N GLY A 38 6.27 -15.06 4.36
CA GLY A 38 6.63 -16.44 4.01
C GLY A 38 6.87 -16.64 2.52
N TYR A 39 6.00 -16.07 1.67
CA TYR A 39 6.16 -16.09 0.22
C TYR A 39 7.48 -15.45 -0.22
N ILE A 40 7.81 -14.26 0.26
CA ILE A 40 9.04 -13.53 -0.13
C ILE A 40 10.29 -14.33 0.23
N VAL A 41 10.33 -14.91 1.43
CA VAL A 41 11.47 -15.73 1.88
C VAL A 41 11.62 -16.96 0.98
N LEU A 42 10.55 -17.70 0.74
CA LEU A 42 10.57 -18.92 -0.09
C LEU A 42 10.91 -18.61 -1.55
N MET A 43 10.37 -17.54 -2.12
CA MET A 43 10.74 -17.09 -3.46
C MET A 43 12.18 -16.61 -3.56
N THR A 44 12.73 -15.97 -2.52
CA THR A 44 14.15 -15.60 -2.46
C THR A 44 15.03 -16.86 -2.53
N ILE A 45 14.65 -17.92 -1.83
CA ILE A 45 15.33 -19.23 -1.88
C ILE A 45 15.19 -19.85 -3.28
N ALA A 46 14.00 -19.77 -3.88
CA ALA A 46 13.75 -20.27 -5.23
C ALA A 46 14.66 -19.59 -6.25
N TRP A 47 14.67 -18.26 -6.30
CA TRP A 47 15.51 -17.48 -7.21
C TRP A 47 17.01 -17.73 -7.00
N THR A 48 17.45 -17.80 -5.75
CA THR A 48 18.86 -18.10 -5.44
C THR A 48 19.25 -19.48 -6.01
N SER A 49 18.40 -20.48 -5.81
CA SER A 49 18.63 -21.85 -6.28
C SER A 49 18.57 -21.94 -7.82
N LEU A 50 17.68 -21.18 -8.46
CA LEU A 50 17.62 -21.04 -9.93
C LEU A 50 18.92 -20.47 -10.49
N PHE A 51 19.43 -19.36 -9.92
CA PHE A 51 20.70 -18.79 -10.37
C PHE A 51 21.87 -19.74 -10.14
N HIS A 52 21.92 -20.45 -9.00
CA HIS A 52 22.93 -21.48 -8.77
C HIS A 52 22.87 -22.57 -9.85
N ALA A 53 21.69 -23.05 -10.21
CA ALA A 53 21.51 -24.01 -11.30
C ALA A 53 22.05 -23.48 -12.64
N ILE A 54 21.73 -22.22 -12.98
CA ILE A 54 22.18 -21.55 -14.19
C ILE A 54 23.72 -21.47 -14.21
N PHE A 55 24.33 -21.04 -13.11
CA PHE A 55 25.79 -20.92 -13.00
C PHE A 55 26.48 -22.27 -13.10
N PHE A 56 26.00 -23.29 -12.38
CA PHE A 56 26.56 -24.64 -12.49
C PHE A 56 26.47 -25.18 -13.92
N ARG A 57 25.37 -24.93 -14.62
CA ARG A 57 25.23 -25.31 -16.03
C ARG A 57 26.21 -24.58 -16.94
N LYS A 58 26.50 -23.32 -16.66
CA LYS A 58 27.51 -22.51 -17.37
C LYS A 58 28.95 -22.82 -16.93
N GLY A 59 29.17 -23.78 -16.02
CA GLY A 59 30.49 -24.12 -15.49
C GLY A 59 31.04 -23.11 -14.47
N ILE A 60 30.21 -22.17 -14.02
CA ILE A 60 30.54 -21.16 -13.01
C ILE A 60 30.24 -21.73 -11.63
N LYS A 61 31.19 -21.61 -10.70
CA LYS A 61 31.02 -22.03 -9.30
C LYS A 61 30.57 -20.81 -8.48
N PRO A 62 29.32 -20.74 -8.01
CA PRO A 62 28.79 -19.58 -7.31
C PRO A 62 29.22 -19.55 -5.84
N TYR A 63 30.54 -19.55 -5.62
CA TYR A 63 31.16 -19.59 -4.30
C TYR A 63 32.06 -18.38 -4.11
N TYR A 64 32.06 -17.83 -2.90
CA TYR A 64 33.01 -16.81 -2.53
C TYR A 64 34.44 -17.36 -2.56
N ARG A 65 35.38 -16.51 -2.96
CA ARG A 65 36.83 -16.80 -2.88
C ARG A 65 37.43 -16.22 -1.62
N GLN A 66 38.49 -16.85 -1.13
CA GLN A 66 39.30 -16.28 -0.06
C GLN A 66 40.00 -15.01 -0.56
N LYS A 67 40.17 -14.02 0.32
CA LYS A 67 40.88 -12.78 -0.01
C LYS A 67 42.28 -13.11 -0.51
N ASN A 68 42.66 -12.57 -1.67
CA ASN A 68 43.96 -12.77 -2.32
C ASN A 68 44.31 -14.23 -2.66
N SER A 69 43.31 -15.10 -2.87
CA SER A 69 43.54 -16.52 -3.17
C SER A 69 42.59 -17.04 -4.24
N SER A 70 43.06 -18.00 -5.05
CA SER A 70 42.23 -18.74 -6.00
C SER A 70 41.33 -19.78 -5.32
N LYS A 71 41.53 -20.03 -4.02
CA LYS A 71 40.76 -21.01 -3.24
C LYS A 71 39.38 -20.46 -2.85
N PHE A 72 38.38 -21.33 -2.89
CA PHE A 72 37.03 -21.00 -2.42
C PHE A 72 36.99 -20.92 -0.90
N LYS A 73 36.22 -19.97 -0.38
CA LYS A 73 35.96 -19.81 1.05
C LYS A 73 35.02 -20.93 1.50
N LYS A 74 35.35 -21.52 2.64
CA LYS A 74 34.51 -22.49 3.34
C LYS A 74 34.18 -21.99 4.74
N VAL A 75 32.98 -22.27 5.21
CA VAL A 75 32.50 -21.99 6.57
C VAL A 75 31.91 -23.30 7.08
N ASP A 76 32.32 -23.74 8.27
CA ASP A 76 31.88 -25.02 8.87
C ASP A 76 32.03 -26.25 7.95
N GLY A 77 33.09 -26.26 7.14
CA GLY A 77 33.40 -27.35 6.20
C GLY A 77 32.70 -27.26 4.84
N GLU A 78 31.69 -26.41 4.70
CA GLU A 78 30.92 -26.23 3.46
C GLU A 78 31.38 -25.01 2.65
N TYR A 79 31.18 -25.05 1.33
CA TYR A 79 31.46 -23.89 0.48
C TYR A 79 30.52 -22.74 0.82
N TRP A 80 31.06 -21.53 0.86
CA TRP A 80 30.23 -20.35 1.08
C TRP A 80 29.63 -19.88 -0.25
N TYR A 81 28.36 -20.20 -0.46
CA TYR A 81 27.61 -19.86 -1.67
C TYR A 81 27.32 -18.36 -1.76
N TRP A 82 27.23 -17.85 -2.99
CA TRP A 82 26.71 -16.52 -3.27
C TRP A 82 25.23 -16.43 -2.87
N GLU A 83 24.88 -15.32 -2.21
CA GLU A 83 23.50 -14.93 -1.97
C GLU A 83 22.85 -14.33 -3.22
N LEU A 84 21.53 -14.08 -3.13
CA LEU A 84 20.73 -13.61 -4.25
C LEU A 84 21.28 -12.33 -4.90
N GLN A 85 21.76 -11.36 -4.11
CA GLN A 85 22.30 -10.11 -4.64
C GLN A 85 23.49 -10.36 -5.58
N THR A 86 24.51 -11.07 -5.09
CA THR A 86 25.67 -11.45 -5.92
C THR A 86 25.25 -12.27 -7.15
N CYS A 87 24.26 -13.15 -7.02
CA CYS A 87 23.74 -13.92 -8.14
C CYS A 87 23.07 -13.02 -9.21
N VAL A 88 22.26 -12.05 -8.79
CA VAL A 88 21.59 -11.08 -9.67
C VAL A 88 22.63 -10.22 -10.39
N ASP A 89 23.61 -9.70 -9.65
CA ASP A 89 24.68 -8.88 -10.22
C ASP A 89 25.52 -9.65 -11.24
N GLU A 90 25.80 -10.93 -10.98
CA GLU A 90 26.54 -11.78 -11.91
C GLU A 90 25.71 -12.18 -13.14
N TYR A 91 24.42 -12.46 -12.99
CA TYR A 91 23.55 -12.90 -14.09
C TYR A 91 23.19 -11.74 -15.04
N PHE A 92 22.76 -10.60 -14.49
CA PHE A 92 22.36 -9.43 -15.28
C PHE A 92 23.52 -8.49 -15.62
N LYS A 93 24.67 -8.60 -14.93
CA LYS A 93 25.84 -7.75 -15.16
C LYS A 93 25.47 -6.26 -15.06
N THR A 94 25.57 -5.52 -16.16
CA THR A 94 25.22 -4.09 -16.25
C THR A 94 23.80 -3.85 -16.80
N GLU A 95 23.06 -4.92 -17.13
CA GLU A 95 21.70 -4.82 -17.66
C GLU A 95 20.76 -4.24 -16.60
N ASN A 96 20.05 -3.18 -16.96
CA ASN A 96 19.07 -2.51 -16.11
C ASN A 96 17.66 -2.76 -16.64
N CYS A 97 17.14 -3.96 -16.41
CA CYS A 97 15.81 -4.39 -16.87
C CYS A 97 14.80 -4.52 -15.72
N ALA A 98 13.51 -4.57 -16.07
CA ALA A 98 12.41 -4.63 -15.11
C ALA A 98 12.44 -5.88 -14.23
N ILE A 99 12.82 -7.03 -14.80
CA ILE A 99 13.01 -8.28 -14.05
C ILE A 99 14.05 -8.11 -12.95
N ARG A 100 15.22 -7.54 -13.27
CA ARG A 100 16.27 -7.27 -12.29
C ARG A 100 15.77 -6.38 -11.16
N LYS A 101 15.09 -5.28 -11.51
CA LYS A 101 14.55 -4.34 -10.51
C LYS A 101 13.47 -4.95 -9.63
N ASN A 102 12.66 -5.85 -10.18
CA ASN A 102 11.70 -6.62 -9.38
C ASN A 102 12.41 -7.52 -8.35
N ILE A 103 13.48 -8.24 -8.73
CA ILE A 103 14.25 -9.07 -7.80
C ILE A 103 14.95 -8.20 -6.73
N GLU A 104 15.59 -7.11 -7.16
CA GLU A 104 16.29 -6.16 -6.27
C GLU A 104 15.35 -5.47 -5.26
N PHE A 105 14.07 -5.32 -5.59
CA PHE A 105 13.07 -4.82 -4.64
C PHE A 105 12.90 -5.76 -3.44
N PHE A 106 12.89 -7.08 -3.67
CA PHE A 106 12.63 -8.08 -2.64
C PHE A 106 13.84 -8.38 -1.75
N ILE A 107 15.07 -8.18 -2.21
CA ILE A 107 16.29 -8.44 -1.42
C ILE A 107 16.32 -7.65 -0.09
N PRO A 108 16.24 -6.30 -0.08
CA PRO A 108 16.21 -5.54 1.16
C PRO A 108 14.90 -5.75 1.93
N LEU A 109 13.78 -6.01 1.24
CA LEU A 109 12.50 -6.29 1.87
C LEU A 109 12.55 -7.59 2.69
N ARG A 110 13.17 -8.63 2.16
CA ARG A 110 13.42 -9.91 2.83
C ARG A 110 14.23 -9.72 4.11
N ASN A 111 15.31 -8.93 4.06
CA ASN A 111 16.11 -8.62 5.26
C ASN A 111 15.26 -7.89 6.32
N LYS A 112 14.36 -6.98 5.91
CA LYS A 112 13.45 -6.31 6.84
C LYS A 112 12.43 -7.28 7.46
N ILE A 113 11.92 -8.24 6.68
CA ILE A 113 10.99 -9.27 7.13
C ILE A 113 11.64 -10.21 8.15
N GLU A 114 12.89 -10.62 7.92
CA GLU A 114 13.63 -11.52 8.83
C GLU A 114 13.95 -10.88 10.17
N HIS A 115 14.30 -9.59 10.18
CA HIS A 115 14.81 -8.92 11.38
C HIS A 115 13.79 -8.03 12.11
N LYS A 116 12.62 -7.75 11.54
CA LYS A 116 11.60 -6.89 12.15
C LYS A 116 10.21 -7.51 12.07
N SER A 117 9.39 -7.25 13.10
CA SER A 117 7.97 -7.63 13.11
C SER A 117 7.24 -6.89 11.99
N PHE A 118 6.86 -7.64 10.96
CA PHE A 118 6.40 -7.10 9.68
C PHE A 118 4.87 -7.00 9.66
N PRO A 119 4.28 -5.82 9.37
CA PRO A 119 2.84 -5.68 9.23
C PRO A 119 2.31 -6.27 7.91
N GLU A 120 1.00 -6.46 7.83
CA GLU A 120 0.29 -6.95 6.64
C GLU A 120 0.34 -5.87 5.53
N ILE A 121 1.32 -5.97 4.63
CA ILE A 121 1.50 -5.08 3.44
C ILE A 121 1.07 -5.77 2.15
N ASP A 122 0.37 -6.90 2.25
CA ASP A 122 0.11 -7.84 1.17
C ASP A 122 -0.54 -7.16 -0.04
N THR A 123 -1.40 -6.16 0.21
CA THR A 123 -2.05 -5.38 -0.83
C THR A 123 -1.13 -4.37 -1.51
N ASP A 124 -0.16 -3.81 -0.78
CA ASP A 124 0.76 -2.78 -1.28
C ASP A 124 1.82 -3.35 -2.25
N ILE A 125 2.16 -4.65 -2.09
CA ILE A 125 3.21 -5.34 -2.87
C ILE A 125 2.71 -6.50 -3.73
N PHE A 126 1.38 -6.70 -3.82
CA PHE A 126 0.78 -7.82 -4.54
C PHE A 126 1.27 -7.89 -6.00
N ALA A 127 1.32 -6.74 -6.67
CA ALA A 127 1.70 -6.65 -8.07
C ALA A 127 3.16 -7.07 -8.28
N GLU A 128 4.07 -6.60 -7.41
CA GLU A 128 5.48 -6.98 -7.43
C GLU A 128 5.66 -8.47 -7.11
N CYS A 129 4.91 -9.04 -6.16
CA CYS A 129 4.95 -10.46 -5.83
C CYS A 129 4.53 -11.31 -7.03
N GLN A 130 3.44 -10.94 -7.69
CA GLN A 130 2.97 -11.66 -8.87
C GLN A 130 4.01 -11.60 -10.01
N SER A 131 4.62 -10.44 -10.27
CA SER A 131 5.74 -10.34 -11.23
C SER A 131 6.93 -11.19 -10.82
N PHE A 132 7.24 -11.28 -9.52
CA PHE A 132 8.36 -12.08 -9.01
C PHE A 132 8.22 -13.57 -9.33
N LEU A 133 7.00 -14.11 -9.27
CA LEU A 133 6.68 -15.47 -9.69
C LEU A 133 6.72 -15.64 -11.21
N LEU A 134 6.07 -14.75 -11.96
CA LEU A 134 5.98 -14.86 -13.42
C LEU A 134 7.34 -14.71 -14.08
N ASN A 135 8.18 -13.81 -13.58
CA ASN A 135 9.55 -13.65 -14.02
C ASN A 135 10.41 -14.87 -13.70
N PHE A 136 10.18 -15.52 -12.55
CA PHE A 136 10.89 -16.74 -12.19
C PHE A 136 10.61 -17.83 -13.22
N ASP A 137 9.34 -18.06 -13.53
CA ASP A 137 8.93 -19.04 -14.53
C ASP A 137 9.47 -18.70 -15.93
N LYS A 138 9.46 -17.41 -16.30
CA LYS A 138 10.03 -16.92 -17.56
C LYS A 138 11.54 -17.20 -17.69
N ILE A 139 12.32 -16.97 -16.63
CA ILE A 139 13.77 -17.25 -16.64
C ILE A 139 14.02 -18.76 -16.59
N LEU A 140 13.22 -19.51 -15.84
CA LEU A 140 13.29 -20.98 -15.78
C LEU A 140 13.03 -21.61 -17.15
N GLU A 141 12.00 -21.16 -17.87
CA GLU A 141 11.69 -21.55 -19.25
C GLU A 141 12.84 -21.20 -20.20
N LYS A 142 13.28 -19.92 -20.19
CA LYS A 142 14.36 -19.42 -21.05
C LYS A 142 15.63 -20.23 -20.88
N GLU A 143 15.97 -20.58 -19.65
CA GLU A 143 17.20 -21.29 -19.37
C GLU A 143 17.01 -22.79 -19.61
N PHE A 144 16.02 -23.46 -18.99
CA PHE A 144 15.95 -24.93 -18.93
C PHE A 144 14.88 -25.58 -19.81
N GLY A 145 14.02 -24.79 -20.44
CA GLY A 145 12.93 -25.25 -21.31
C GLY A 145 11.61 -25.48 -20.58
N GLU A 146 10.56 -25.67 -21.37
CA GLU A 146 9.16 -25.69 -20.93
C GLU A 146 8.86 -26.76 -19.85
N ARG A 147 9.47 -27.95 -19.95
CA ARG A 147 9.26 -29.08 -19.03
C ARG A 147 9.53 -28.81 -17.54
N TYR A 148 10.19 -27.69 -17.22
CA TYR A 148 10.49 -27.29 -15.85
C TYR A 148 9.59 -26.16 -15.36
N CYS A 149 8.72 -25.61 -16.20
CA CYS A 149 7.87 -24.48 -15.86
C CYS A 149 6.83 -24.87 -14.81
N LEU A 150 6.57 -23.95 -13.89
CA LEU A 150 5.56 -24.05 -12.86
C LEU A 150 4.13 -24.05 -13.43
N ARG A 151 3.94 -23.49 -14.63
CA ARG A 151 2.63 -23.37 -15.30
C ARG A 151 1.95 -24.73 -15.52
N GLU A 152 2.69 -25.82 -15.68
CA GLU A 152 2.11 -27.16 -15.79
C GLU A 152 1.45 -27.62 -14.48
N SER A 153 1.85 -27.05 -13.33
CA SER A 153 1.39 -27.42 -11.99
C SER A 153 0.34 -26.46 -11.40
N LEU A 154 0.08 -25.31 -12.04
CA LEU A 154 -0.77 -24.25 -11.48
C LEU A 154 -2.18 -24.27 -12.11
N SER A 155 -3.14 -24.84 -11.39
CA SER A 155 -4.57 -24.65 -11.67
C SER A 155 -5.04 -23.24 -11.26
N PHE A 156 -6.12 -22.72 -11.86
CA PHE A 156 -6.73 -21.46 -11.43
C PHE A 156 -7.05 -21.50 -9.94
N SER A 157 -6.45 -20.60 -9.16
CA SER A 157 -6.80 -20.45 -7.75
C SER A 157 -8.17 -19.80 -7.62
N LEU A 158 -9.04 -20.38 -6.79
CA LEU A 158 -10.30 -19.74 -6.40
C LEU A 158 -9.95 -18.51 -5.55
N GLN A 159 -10.18 -17.32 -6.10
CA GLN A 159 -9.88 -16.06 -5.42
C GLN A 159 -11.10 -15.58 -4.65
N MET A 160 -10.93 -15.37 -3.34
CA MET A 160 -11.91 -14.66 -2.52
C MET A 160 -11.62 -13.16 -2.63
N PHE A 161 -12.61 -12.39 -3.09
CA PHE A 161 -12.46 -10.94 -3.11
C PHE A 161 -12.61 -10.38 -1.69
N PRO A 162 -11.66 -9.54 -1.22
CA PRO A 162 -11.80 -8.89 0.06
C PRO A 162 -13.02 -7.97 0.05
N SER A 163 -13.80 -7.99 1.13
CA SER A 163 -14.91 -7.05 1.29
C SER A 163 -14.38 -5.61 1.32
N PRO A 164 -15.19 -4.60 0.93
CA PRO A 164 -14.82 -3.20 1.06
C PRO A 164 -14.45 -2.78 2.50
N SER A 165 -14.93 -3.51 3.52
CA SER A 165 -14.55 -3.33 4.92
C SER A 165 -13.15 -3.87 5.22
N ASN A 166 -12.77 -5.03 4.68
CA ASN A 166 -11.43 -5.60 4.85
C ASN A 166 -10.36 -4.76 4.14
N MET A 167 -10.65 -4.24 2.94
CA MET A 167 -9.76 -3.32 2.22
C MET A 167 -9.52 -2.03 3.03
N ARG A 168 -10.56 -1.48 3.69
CA ARG A 168 -10.44 -0.28 4.54
C ARG A 168 -9.62 -0.52 5.79
N ALA A 169 -9.75 -1.70 6.41
CA ALA A 169 -8.98 -2.07 7.60
C ALA A 169 -7.46 -2.21 7.31
N ALA A 170 -7.10 -2.74 6.14
CA ALA A 170 -5.70 -2.83 5.69
C ALA A 170 -5.04 -1.46 5.46
N VAL A 171 -5.83 -0.41 5.17
CA VAL A 171 -5.35 0.95 4.93
C VAL A 171 -5.16 1.75 6.23
N VAL A 172 -5.58 1.24 7.39
CA VAL A 172 -5.41 1.92 8.67
C VAL A 172 -3.91 1.99 9.01
N ASN A 173 -3.34 3.18 8.84
CA ASN A 173 -1.96 3.52 9.11
C ASN A 173 -1.57 3.20 10.56
N SER A 174 -1.02 2.00 10.78
CA SER A 174 -0.25 1.75 12.00
C SER A 174 1.13 2.41 11.86
N ALA A 175 1.65 3.01 12.93
CA ALA A 175 2.98 3.60 12.94
C ALA A 175 4.10 2.63 12.52
N LYS A 176 3.85 1.30 12.64
CA LYS A 176 4.76 0.23 12.18
C LYS A 176 4.81 0.09 10.66
N LEU A 177 3.75 0.44 9.91
CA LEU A 177 3.76 0.39 8.44
C LEU A 177 4.59 1.51 7.81
N LYS A 178 4.80 2.64 8.51
CA LYS A 178 5.41 3.84 7.92
C LYS A 178 6.79 3.57 7.35
N ASN A 179 7.69 2.90 8.08
CA ASN A 179 9.05 2.61 7.61
C ASN A 179 9.08 1.72 6.35
N VAL A 180 8.11 0.81 6.21
CA VAL A 180 8.03 -0.10 5.07
C VAL A 180 7.43 0.61 3.87
N LYS A 181 6.35 1.38 4.06
CA LYS A 181 5.77 2.23 3.02
C LYS A 181 6.78 3.28 2.52
N ASP A 182 7.46 3.97 3.42
CA ASP A 182 8.52 4.92 3.07
C ASP A 182 9.62 4.25 2.22
N PHE A 183 10.01 3.01 2.56
CA PHE A 183 10.94 2.24 1.74
C PHE A 183 10.38 1.93 0.35
N ILE A 184 9.13 1.45 0.27
CA ILE A 184 8.47 1.13 -1.00
C ILE A 184 8.38 2.37 -1.88
N ASP A 185 7.93 3.49 -1.32
CA ASP A 185 7.77 4.75 -2.04
C ASP A 185 9.11 5.33 -2.47
N THR A 186 10.13 5.26 -1.61
CA THR A 186 11.50 5.69 -1.95
C THR A 186 12.09 4.83 -3.07
N TYR A 187 11.93 3.51 -3.00
CA TYR A 187 12.43 2.60 -4.02
C TYR A 187 11.73 2.83 -5.35
N ARG A 188 10.39 2.92 -5.36
CA ARG A 188 9.60 3.22 -6.56
C ARG A 188 9.99 4.56 -7.18
N SER A 189 10.23 5.59 -6.37
CA SER A 189 10.64 6.92 -6.85
C SER A 189 12.05 6.95 -7.45
N ALA A 190 12.90 5.97 -7.14
CA ALA A 190 14.26 5.87 -7.66
C ALA A 190 14.35 5.11 -9.00
N ILE A 191 13.24 4.54 -9.48
CA ILE A 191 13.19 3.75 -10.72
C ILE A 191 12.61 4.60 -11.86
N SER A 192 13.06 4.35 -13.10
CA SER A 192 12.51 5.04 -14.27
C SER A 192 11.04 4.71 -14.51
N THR A 193 10.31 5.65 -15.11
CA THR A 193 8.88 5.50 -15.39
C THR A 193 8.59 4.30 -16.29
N ASP A 194 9.45 4.01 -17.27
CA ASP A 194 9.31 2.87 -18.17
C ASP A 194 9.33 1.53 -17.41
N ILE A 195 10.25 1.40 -16.45
CA ILE A 195 10.35 0.18 -15.63
C ILE A 195 9.14 0.09 -14.69
N LEU A 196 8.71 1.18 -14.06
CA LEU A 196 7.52 1.19 -13.20
C LEU A 196 6.23 0.81 -13.95
N GLN A 197 6.15 1.12 -15.24
CA GLN A 197 5.00 0.80 -16.07
C GLN A 197 5.01 -0.65 -16.58
N SER A 198 6.18 -1.30 -16.64
CA SER A 198 6.34 -2.68 -17.09
C SER A 198 5.63 -3.70 -16.19
N GLY A 199 4.90 -4.64 -16.81
CA GLY A 199 4.31 -5.79 -16.11
C GLY A 199 5.34 -6.75 -15.51
N GLU A 200 6.60 -6.68 -15.98
CA GLU A 200 7.71 -7.45 -15.40
C GLU A 200 8.22 -6.83 -14.09
N TYR A 201 7.98 -5.54 -13.86
CA TYR A 201 8.28 -4.94 -12.55
C TYR A 201 7.14 -5.15 -11.56
N ALA A 202 5.91 -4.84 -11.99
CA ALA A 202 4.71 -4.98 -11.18
C ALA A 202 3.51 -5.41 -12.06
N PHE A 203 2.92 -6.56 -11.73
CA PHE A 203 1.87 -7.18 -12.52
C PHE A 203 0.58 -6.38 -12.42
N LYS A 204 0.10 -5.91 -13.58
CA LYS A 204 -1.15 -5.17 -13.73
C LYS A 204 -2.00 -5.92 -14.73
N ALA A 205 -3.08 -6.53 -14.27
CA ALA A 205 -4.02 -7.22 -15.14
C ALA A 205 -5.46 -6.93 -14.71
N PHE A 206 -6.34 -6.96 -15.69
CA PHE A 206 -7.77 -6.89 -15.48
C PHE A 206 -8.36 -8.27 -15.71
N LEU A 207 -9.26 -8.65 -14.82
CA LEU A 207 -10.01 -9.89 -14.93
C LEU A 207 -11.33 -9.54 -15.63
N ILE A 208 -11.43 -9.94 -16.90
CA ILE A 208 -12.61 -9.68 -17.72
C ILE A 208 -13.39 -10.99 -17.81
N GLN A 209 -14.65 -10.95 -17.38
CA GLN A 209 -15.58 -12.05 -17.60
C GLN A 209 -16.01 -12.02 -19.07
N VAL A 210 -15.81 -13.13 -19.76
CA VAL A 210 -16.20 -13.24 -21.17
C VAL A 210 -17.69 -13.60 -21.22
N ALA A 211 -18.51 -12.71 -21.77
CA ALA A 211 -19.97 -12.88 -21.81
C ALA A 211 -20.45 -13.97 -22.80
N ASN A 212 -19.61 -14.33 -23.77
CA ASN A 212 -19.98 -15.23 -24.86
C ASN A 212 -19.22 -16.57 -24.78
N HIS A 213 -19.94 -17.62 -24.36
CA HIS A 213 -19.54 -19.02 -24.56
C HIS A 213 -19.82 -19.45 -26.00
N SER A 214 -19.25 -18.76 -26.99
CA SER A 214 -19.46 -19.09 -28.41
C SER A 214 -18.62 -20.27 -28.91
N SER A 215 -17.69 -20.79 -28.08
CA SER A 215 -16.90 -21.99 -28.37
C SER A 215 -16.81 -22.87 -27.13
N ALA A 216 -16.84 -24.20 -27.32
CA ALA A 216 -16.70 -25.19 -26.25
C ALA A 216 -15.41 -25.03 -25.43
N ASP A 217 -14.38 -24.39 -26.01
CA ASP A 217 -13.07 -24.14 -25.39
C ASP A 217 -12.89 -22.71 -24.85
N ALA A 218 -13.95 -21.89 -24.79
CA ALA A 218 -13.85 -20.53 -24.28
C ALA A 218 -13.65 -20.52 -22.75
N MET A 219 -12.46 -20.12 -22.30
CA MET A 219 -12.19 -19.91 -20.87
C MET A 219 -13.08 -18.79 -20.31
N PRO A 220 -13.80 -19.02 -19.19
CA PRO A 220 -14.76 -18.06 -18.63
C PRO A 220 -14.11 -16.78 -18.11
N ILE A 221 -12.81 -16.84 -17.83
CA ILE A 221 -11.99 -15.75 -17.33
C ILE A 221 -10.71 -15.68 -18.16
N GLN A 222 -10.38 -14.50 -18.67
CA GLN A 222 -9.10 -14.23 -19.33
C GLN A 222 -8.35 -13.13 -18.58
N PHE A 223 -7.05 -13.34 -18.39
CA PHE A 223 -6.14 -12.30 -17.89
C PHE A 223 -5.58 -11.52 -19.06
N TYR A 224 -5.82 -10.21 -19.07
CA TYR A 224 -5.25 -9.32 -20.07
C TYR A 224 -4.17 -8.43 -19.41
N PRO A 225 -2.87 -8.60 -19.77
CA PRO A 225 -1.80 -7.75 -19.25
C PRO A 225 -2.00 -6.29 -19.68
N PHE A 226 -1.94 -5.36 -18.73
CA PHE A 226 -2.24 -3.95 -18.97
C PHE A 226 -1.21 -3.27 -19.89
N ASP A 227 0.06 -3.63 -19.79
CA ASP A 227 1.14 -3.07 -20.61
C ASP A 227 0.99 -3.43 -22.10
N LYS A 228 0.40 -4.59 -22.40
CA LYS A 228 0.12 -5.08 -23.76
C LYS A 228 -1.20 -4.59 -24.36
N MET A 229 -1.98 -3.81 -23.62
CA MET A 229 -3.22 -3.20 -24.14
C MET A 229 -2.92 -2.04 -25.09
N SER A 230 -3.79 -1.83 -26.07
CA SER A 230 -3.78 -0.61 -26.88
C SER A 230 -4.13 0.62 -26.03
N ASP A 231 -3.73 1.81 -26.48
CA ASP A 231 -4.00 3.05 -25.74
C ASP A 231 -5.51 3.30 -25.56
N ALA A 232 -6.32 2.94 -26.55
CA ALA A 232 -7.78 3.02 -26.47
C ALA A 232 -8.38 2.08 -25.41
N GLU A 233 -7.78 0.89 -25.21
CA GLU A 233 -8.20 -0.05 -24.17
C GLU A 233 -7.72 0.41 -22.79
N LYS A 234 -6.48 0.92 -22.69
CA LYS A 234 -5.94 1.52 -21.46
C LYS A 234 -6.83 2.66 -20.97
N ASP A 235 -7.29 3.53 -21.86
CA ASP A 235 -8.20 4.63 -21.53
C ASP A 235 -9.54 4.15 -20.97
N LYS A 236 -10.14 3.13 -21.59
CA LYS A 236 -11.41 2.53 -21.10
C LYS A 236 -11.22 1.94 -19.71
N VAL A 237 -10.13 1.22 -19.52
CA VAL A 237 -9.78 0.57 -18.27
C VAL A 237 -9.48 1.60 -17.17
N GLN A 238 -8.75 2.66 -17.49
CA GLN A 238 -8.48 3.77 -16.56
C GLN A 238 -9.77 4.48 -16.15
N ARG A 239 -10.73 4.69 -17.07
CA ARG A 239 -12.05 5.22 -16.73
C ARG A 239 -12.81 4.30 -15.77
N ILE A 240 -12.79 2.98 -15.99
CA ILE A 240 -13.40 2.01 -15.07
C ILE A 240 -12.71 2.05 -13.69
N ALA A 241 -11.38 2.10 -13.65
CA ALA A 241 -10.62 2.21 -12.41
C ALA A 241 -10.91 3.51 -11.65
N ALA A 242 -11.06 4.64 -12.36
CA ALA A 242 -11.46 5.92 -11.78
C ALA A 242 -12.87 5.84 -11.17
N LEU A 243 -13.83 5.20 -11.85
CA LEU A 243 -15.18 4.98 -11.32
C LEU A 243 -15.19 4.09 -10.06
N VAL A 244 -14.32 3.08 -10.00
CA VAL A 244 -14.15 2.24 -8.79
C VAL A 244 -13.53 3.04 -7.64
N LYS A 245 -12.58 3.92 -7.94
CA LYS A 245 -11.97 4.83 -6.97
C LYS A 245 -12.97 5.88 -6.46
N GLU A 246 -13.89 6.34 -7.31
CA GLU A 246 -14.98 7.25 -6.92
C GLU A 246 -16.13 6.56 -6.16
N LYS A 247 -16.32 5.25 -6.34
CA LYS A 247 -17.24 4.43 -5.52
C LYS A 247 -16.79 4.23 -4.07
N HIS A 248 -15.88 5.06 -3.56
CA HIS A 248 -15.95 5.42 -2.14
C HIS A 248 -17.28 6.10 -1.92
N ILE A 249 -18.28 5.33 -1.49
CA ILE A 249 -19.59 5.82 -1.06
C ILE A 249 -19.32 6.91 -0.01
N THR A 250 -19.27 8.15 -0.46
CA THR A 250 -19.48 9.31 0.38
C THR A 250 -20.94 9.21 0.75
N TYR A 251 -21.21 8.67 1.94
CA TYR A 251 -22.50 8.92 2.56
C TYR A 251 -22.71 10.43 2.48
N SER A 252 -23.81 10.84 1.86
CA SER A 252 -24.28 12.23 1.88
C SER A 252 -24.67 12.55 3.32
N VAL A 253 -23.66 12.85 4.14
CA VAL A 253 -23.88 13.38 5.48
C VAL A 253 -24.08 14.87 5.27
N ALA A 254 -25.33 15.32 5.33
CA ALA A 254 -25.73 16.72 5.12
C ALA A 254 -24.90 17.71 5.95
N ASN A 255 -24.33 17.25 7.08
CA ASN A 255 -23.56 18.06 8.03
C ASN A 255 -22.06 17.74 8.06
N LYS A 256 -21.51 17.06 7.03
CA LYS A 256 -20.07 16.69 7.00
C LYS A 256 -19.20 17.95 7.05
N GLY A 257 -18.34 18.05 8.06
CA GLY A 257 -17.44 19.20 8.25
C GLY A 257 -18.03 20.34 9.09
N THR A 258 -19.19 20.14 9.71
CA THR A 258 -19.77 21.08 10.66
C THR A 258 -19.58 20.63 12.11
N LEU A 259 -19.61 21.58 13.05
CA LEU A 259 -19.27 21.43 14.46
C LEU A 259 -20.45 21.82 15.33
N LYS A 260 -20.68 21.03 16.39
CA LYS A 260 -21.60 21.43 17.46
C LYS A 260 -21.00 22.56 18.30
N PRO A 261 -21.81 23.42 18.95
CA PRO A 261 -21.31 24.51 19.80
C PRO A 261 -20.27 24.06 20.84
N GLY A 262 -20.47 22.90 21.48
CA GLY A 262 -19.51 22.37 22.46
C GLY A 262 -18.16 21.99 21.84
N ALA A 263 -18.13 21.55 20.58
CA ALA A 263 -16.87 21.28 19.87
C ALA A 263 -16.14 22.57 19.51
N VAL A 264 -16.86 23.63 19.15
CA VAL A 264 -16.30 24.98 18.91
C VAL A 264 -15.65 25.52 20.18
N VAL A 265 -16.37 25.51 21.30
CA VAL A 265 -15.86 25.99 22.59
C VAL A 265 -14.57 25.26 22.98
N ARG A 266 -14.56 23.94 22.88
CA ARG A 266 -13.37 23.13 23.19
C ARG A 266 -12.17 23.49 22.31
N ARG A 267 -12.36 23.56 20.99
CA ARG A 267 -11.26 23.84 20.05
C ARG A 267 -10.69 25.25 20.22
N VAL A 268 -11.55 26.25 20.40
CA VAL A 268 -11.10 27.64 20.61
C VAL A 268 -10.37 27.76 21.95
N GLN A 269 -10.87 27.14 23.02
CA GLN A 269 -10.20 27.13 24.32
C GLN A 269 -8.83 26.45 24.28
N GLU A 270 -8.73 25.30 23.58
CA GLU A 270 -7.45 24.60 23.35
C GLU A 270 -6.46 25.47 22.56
N ALA A 271 -6.93 26.11 21.49
CA ALA A 271 -6.10 26.99 20.64
C ALA A 271 -5.63 28.25 21.37
N LEU A 272 -6.42 28.78 22.30
CA LEU A 272 -6.05 29.91 23.16
C LEU A 272 -5.15 29.51 24.35
N GLY A 273 -4.66 28.26 24.39
CA GLY A 273 -3.72 27.79 25.40
C GLY A 273 -4.36 27.35 26.73
N ASN A 274 -5.67 27.02 26.72
CA ASN A 274 -6.42 26.58 27.90
C ASN A 274 -6.36 27.56 29.09
N VAL A 275 -6.31 28.87 28.79
CA VAL A 275 -6.26 29.93 29.81
C VAL A 275 -7.52 29.90 30.67
N LYS A 276 -7.36 30.00 31.98
CA LYS A 276 -8.47 30.05 32.95
C LYS A 276 -8.50 31.40 33.66
N LEU A 277 -9.69 31.93 33.85
CA LEU A 277 -9.97 33.17 34.56
C LEU A 277 -10.59 32.86 35.92
N THR A 278 -10.21 33.62 36.95
CA THR A 278 -10.80 33.51 38.29
C THR A 278 -12.02 34.42 38.38
N LYS A 279 -13.22 33.84 38.54
CA LYS A 279 -14.47 34.58 38.73
C LYS A 279 -15.22 33.98 39.92
N ASN A 280 -15.60 34.81 40.90
CA ASN A 280 -16.30 34.38 42.13
C ASN A 280 -15.64 33.17 42.84
N ASN A 281 -14.33 33.24 43.10
CA ASN A 281 -13.53 32.15 43.71
C ASN A 281 -13.54 30.80 42.95
N LYS A 282 -13.94 30.77 41.67
CA LYS A 282 -13.87 29.59 40.80
C LYS A 282 -13.01 29.87 39.57
N LEU A 283 -12.21 28.88 39.18
CA LEU A 283 -11.46 28.88 37.93
C LEU A 283 -12.40 28.46 36.78
N ILE A 284 -12.60 29.36 35.82
CA ILE A 284 -13.47 29.15 34.66
C ILE A 284 -12.62 29.31 33.40
N ASP A 285 -12.88 28.51 32.37
CA ASP A 285 -12.21 28.63 31.08
C ASP A 285 -12.44 30.02 30.45
N LYS A 286 -11.37 30.62 29.91
CA LYS A 286 -11.39 31.93 29.24
C LYS A 286 -12.40 31.94 28.10
N PHE A 287 -12.47 30.88 27.31
CA PHE A 287 -13.49 30.68 26.29
C PHE A 287 -14.46 29.56 26.72
N ASN A 288 -15.69 29.94 27.06
CA ASN A 288 -16.75 29.05 27.52
C ASN A 288 -18.05 29.26 26.74
N PHE A 289 -19.12 28.52 27.06
CA PHE A 289 -20.41 28.64 26.37
C PHE A 289 -21.04 30.05 26.44
N ASP A 290 -20.85 30.79 27.54
CA ASP A 290 -21.31 32.18 27.65
C ASP A 290 -20.54 33.08 26.68
N THR A 291 -19.23 32.90 26.60
CA THR A 291 -18.36 33.65 25.69
C THR A 291 -18.71 33.36 24.23
N HIS A 292 -18.89 32.09 23.87
CA HIS A 292 -19.36 31.68 22.54
C HIS A 292 -20.74 32.27 22.23
N THR A 293 -21.62 32.35 23.23
CA THR A 293 -22.94 32.97 23.08
C THR A 293 -22.86 34.47 22.75
N ARG A 294 -21.98 35.20 23.45
CA ARG A 294 -21.71 36.61 23.18
C ARG A 294 -21.10 36.80 21.80
N CYS A 295 -20.20 35.91 21.38
CA CYS A 295 -19.54 36.00 20.07
C CYS A 295 -20.52 35.89 18.91
N TRP A 296 -21.38 34.87 18.88
CA TRP A 296 -22.32 34.73 17.74
C TRP A 296 -23.35 35.87 17.71
N LYS A 297 -23.70 36.46 18.87
CA LYS A 297 -24.53 37.66 18.97
C LYS A 297 -23.82 38.90 18.44
N LYS A 298 -22.58 39.17 18.88
CA LYS A 298 -21.79 40.32 18.45
C LYS A 298 -21.55 40.32 16.93
N TYR A 299 -21.20 39.17 16.37
CA TYR A 299 -20.94 39.06 14.92
C TYR A 299 -22.20 38.76 14.09
N ALA A 300 -23.38 38.71 14.74
CA ALA A 300 -24.68 38.45 14.13
C ALA A 300 -24.63 37.24 13.15
N VAL A 301 -24.02 36.14 13.61
CA VAL A 301 -23.77 34.96 12.78
C VAL A 301 -25.01 34.08 12.64
N ARG A 302 -25.93 34.17 13.61
CA ARG A 302 -27.22 33.48 13.61
C ARG A 302 -28.26 34.30 14.38
N PRO A 303 -29.56 34.08 14.14
CA PRO A 303 -30.62 34.70 14.92
C PRO A 303 -30.76 34.04 16.29
N ASP A 304 -31.55 34.66 17.19
CA ASP A 304 -31.87 34.05 18.48
C ASP A 304 -32.65 32.74 18.32
N SER A 305 -32.50 31.84 19.29
CA SER A 305 -33.13 30.51 19.26
C SER A 305 -34.67 30.51 19.19
N LYS A 306 -35.32 31.67 19.32
CA LYS A 306 -36.79 31.84 19.24
C LYS A 306 -37.23 32.71 18.05
N SER A 307 -36.35 32.93 17.06
CA SER A 307 -36.69 33.71 15.87
C SER A 307 -37.71 32.98 15.01
N GLU A 308 -38.61 33.72 14.35
CA GLU A 308 -39.52 33.18 13.33
C GLU A 308 -38.78 32.67 12.09
N HIS A 309 -37.51 33.06 11.92
CA HIS A 309 -36.66 32.68 10.78
C HIS A 309 -35.29 32.17 11.24
N PRO A 310 -35.21 31.00 11.89
CA PRO A 310 -33.95 30.42 12.38
C PRO A 310 -32.94 30.10 11.26
N GLU A 311 -33.40 29.93 10.03
CA GLU A 311 -32.60 29.66 8.84
C GLU A 311 -31.69 30.83 8.41
N ARG A 312 -31.97 32.07 8.86
CA ARG A 312 -31.25 33.29 8.48
C ARG A 312 -29.88 33.41 9.17
N THR A 313 -29.02 32.45 8.87
CA THR A 313 -27.65 32.35 9.38
C THR A 313 -26.65 32.85 8.35
N LYS A 314 -25.47 33.30 8.80
CA LYS A 314 -24.33 33.52 7.91
C LYS A 314 -23.74 32.16 7.54
N ALA A 315 -24.13 31.63 6.38
CA ALA A 315 -23.81 30.28 5.92
C ALA A 315 -22.31 29.93 5.93
N GLU A 316 -21.44 30.93 5.81
CA GLU A 316 -19.99 30.77 5.92
C GLU A 316 -19.50 30.38 7.32
N TYR A 317 -20.27 30.67 8.37
CA TYR A 317 -19.92 30.48 9.78
C TYR A 317 -20.90 29.56 10.55
N CYS A 318 -22.18 29.61 10.24
CA CYS A 318 -23.23 28.87 10.94
C CYS A 318 -24.27 28.37 9.94
N ILE A 319 -24.73 27.14 10.15
CA ILE A 319 -25.72 26.44 9.34
C ILE A 319 -26.81 25.96 10.29
N TYR A 320 -28.06 26.30 9.98
CA TYR A 320 -29.22 25.78 10.70
C TYR A 320 -29.66 24.44 10.08
N ASP A 321 -29.74 23.41 10.90
CA ASP A 321 -30.30 22.11 10.55
C ASP A 321 -31.78 22.11 10.95
N GLU A 322 -32.65 22.22 9.94
CA GLU A 322 -34.10 22.22 10.10
C GLU A 322 -34.62 20.91 10.73
N PRO A 323 -34.17 19.70 10.31
CA PRO A 323 -34.64 18.45 10.92
C PRO A 323 -34.36 18.30 12.42
N CYS A 324 -33.23 18.82 12.91
CA CYS A 324 -32.81 18.71 14.30
C CYS A 324 -33.06 19.98 15.12
N GLU A 325 -33.59 21.04 14.50
CA GLU A 325 -33.77 22.38 15.06
C GLU A 325 -32.50 22.92 15.76
N GLN A 326 -31.33 22.63 15.16
CA GLN A 326 -30.03 22.91 15.78
C GLN A 326 -29.11 23.69 14.85
N TYR A 327 -28.27 24.52 15.47
CA TYR A 327 -27.24 25.27 14.76
C TYR A 327 -25.91 24.53 14.81
N PHE A 328 -25.30 24.35 13.65
CA PHE A 328 -23.97 23.83 13.47
C PHE A 328 -23.04 24.94 12.96
N TYR A 329 -21.75 24.82 13.24
CA TYR A 329 -20.75 25.83 12.89
C TYR A 329 -19.69 25.27 11.96
N THR A 330 -19.13 26.11 11.10
CA THR A 330 -18.06 25.72 10.17
C THR A 330 -16.68 25.85 10.82
N GLU A 331 -15.63 25.31 10.19
CA GLU A 331 -14.25 25.52 10.65
C GLU A 331 -13.83 27.00 10.55
N LYS A 332 -14.32 27.72 9.53
CA LYS A 332 -14.08 29.17 9.37
C LYS A 332 -14.56 29.98 10.58
N TRP A 333 -15.61 29.53 11.26
CA TRP A 333 -16.06 30.16 12.49
C TRP A 333 -15.08 29.95 13.64
N VAL A 334 -14.48 28.77 13.74
CA VAL A 334 -13.43 28.48 14.73
C VAL A 334 -12.20 29.35 14.48
N GLU A 335 -11.76 29.45 13.22
CA GLU A 335 -10.62 30.30 12.82
C GLU A 335 -10.84 31.77 13.18
N LEU A 336 -12.01 32.32 12.83
CA LEU A 336 -12.39 33.69 13.17
C LEU A 336 -12.38 33.93 14.68
N LEU A 337 -12.92 32.98 15.46
CA LEU A 337 -12.92 33.08 16.92
C LEU A 337 -11.49 33.01 17.50
N ILE A 338 -10.62 32.15 16.98
CA ILE A 338 -9.22 32.08 17.45
C ILE A 338 -8.51 33.41 17.18
N GLU A 339 -8.69 33.99 15.98
CA GLU A 339 -8.10 35.28 15.61
C GLU A 339 -8.62 36.40 16.52
N LYS A 340 -9.94 36.54 16.66
CA LYS A 340 -10.56 37.64 17.40
C LYS A 340 -10.45 37.52 18.91
N MET A 341 -10.44 36.30 19.47
CA MET A 341 -10.33 36.08 20.91
C MET A 341 -8.87 36.08 21.42
N SER A 342 -7.89 36.05 20.51
CA SER A 342 -6.48 36.28 20.85
C SER A 342 -6.20 37.76 21.12
N ASP A 343 -6.99 38.67 20.56
CA ASP A 343 -6.92 40.11 20.84
C ASP A 343 -7.68 40.44 22.14
N GLU A 344 -6.94 40.93 23.15
CA GLU A 344 -7.51 41.27 24.46
C GLU A 344 -8.52 42.42 24.40
N THR A 345 -8.35 43.36 23.47
CA THR A 345 -9.29 44.48 23.30
C THR A 345 -10.64 44.00 22.79
N GLU A 346 -10.60 43.12 21.79
CA GLU A 346 -11.77 42.50 21.18
C GLU A 346 -12.45 41.53 22.14
N PHE A 347 -11.69 40.76 22.93
CA PHE A 347 -12.25 39.91 23.99
C PHE A 347 -12.99 40.73 25.07
N ASN A 348 -12.41 41.83 25.55
CA ASN A 348 -13.03 42.65 26.59
C ASN A 348 -14.31 43.32 26.11
N SER A 349 -14.41 43.66 24.82
CA SER A 349 -15.62 44.24 24.22
C SER A 349 -16.84 43.29 24.23
N LEU A 350 -16.66 41.99 24.49
CA LEU A 350 -17.79 41.06 24.67
C LEU A 350 -18.51 41.22 26.01
N PHE A 351 -17.87 41.88 26.98
CA PHE A 351 -18.36 42.02 28.35
C PHE A 351 -18.72 43.46 28.72
N ASN A 352 -18.46 44.41 27.82
CA ASN A 352 -18.98 45.77 27.83
C ASN A 352 -20.31 45.83 27.08
#